data_AF-A0AAW9L4T6-F1
#
_entry.id   AF-A0AAW9L4T6-F1
#
_cell.length_a   1.000
_cell.length_b   1.000
_cell.length_c   1.000
_cell.angle_alpha   90.00
_cell.angle_beta   90.00
_cell.angle_gamma   90.00
#
_symmetry.space_group_name_H-M   'P 1'
#
loop_
_entity.id
_entity.type
_entity.pdbx_description
1 polymer ?
#
loop_
_entity_poly.entity_id
_entity_poly.type
_entity_poly.pdbx_seq_one_letter_code
_entity_poly.pdbx_strand_id
1 'polypeptide(L)'
;MNVKSRHHLRADAIDNIETALADNLGVELDADSFEKVEFEDSDWDVVLVDGDPLVLYVDDEPFLTVQGANAYPPEKHVVTVDAGAISFVSDGADVMRPGIVEADADISSDDLVAINEEGHGKFLAIGRAKTAGDDMVGDSGKVVESIHHVGDDLFEFTV
;
A
#
# COMPACT_ATOMS: atom_id res chain seq x y z
N MET A 1 10.32 9.40 12.27
CA MET A 1 11.10 8.15 12.36
C MET A 1 12.59 8.44 12.18
N ASN A 2 13.50 7.71 12.84
CA ASN A 2 14.96 7.91 12.73
C ASN A 2 15.61 6.84 11.86
N VAL A 3 16.36 7.25 10.85
CA VAL A 3 17.08 6.34 9.94
C VAL A 3 18.31 5.77 10.64
N LYS A 4 18.37 4.44 10.72
CA LYS A 4 19.52 3.68 11.20
C LYS A 4 20.54 3.43 10.10
N SER A 5 20.07 3.03 8.91
CA SER A 5 20.92 2.76 7.76
C SER A 5 20.19 3.04 6.44
N ARG A 6 20.95 3.41 5.41
CA ARG A 6 20.48 3.61 4.04
C ARG A 6 21.50 3.04 3.08
N HIS A 7 21.07 2.22 2.13
CA HIS A 7 21.97 1.61 1.15
C HIS A 7 21.26 1.34 -0.18
N HIS A 8 22.02 1.42 -1.28
CA HIS A 8 21.50 1.09 -2.61
C HIS A 8 21.14 -0.40 -2.70
N LEU A 9 20.00 -0.68 -3.32
CA LEU A 9 19.59 -2.04 -3.64
C LEU A 9 20.42 -2.62 -4.78
N ARG A 10 20.50 -3.95 -4.81
CA ARG A 10 21.10 -4.70 -5.91
C ARG A 10 20.06 -4.95 -6.99
N ALA A 11 20.53 -5.21 -8.21
CA ALA A 11 19.67 -5.46 -9.37
C ALA A 11 18.62 -6.55 -9.11
N ASP A 12 18.98 -7.66 -8.46
CA ASP A 12 18.05 -8.75 -8.15
C ASP A 12 16.92 -8.34 -7.19
N ALA A 13 17.20 -7.44 -6.24
CA ALA A 13 16.18 -6.90 -5.35
C ALA A 13 15.28 -5.88 -6.07
N ILE A 14 15.85 -5.08 -6.98
CA ILE A 14 15.10 -4.13 -7.81
C ILE A 14 14.16 -4.88 -8.76
N ASP A 15 14.68 -5.89 -9.47
CA ASP A 15 13.90 -6.75 -10.37
C ASP A 15 12.71 -7.40 -9.64
N ASN A 16 12.91 -7.81 -8.38
CA ASN A 16 11.85 -8.38 -7.55
C ASN A 16 10.74 -7.37 -7.23
N ILE A 17 11.11 -6.13 -6.86
CA ILE A 17 10.15 -5.04 -6.64
C ILE A 17 9.37 -4.76 -7.92
N GLU A 18 10.07 -4.49 -9.03
CA GLU A 18 9.43 -4.15 -10.31
C GLU A 18 8.49 -5.24 -10.79
N THR A 19 8.90 -6.51 -10.71
CA THR A 19 8.05 -7.65 -11.10
C THR A 19 6.81 -7.73 -10.22
N ALA A 20 6.96 -7.60 -8.90
CA ALA A 20 5.85 -7.69 -7.97
C ALA A 20 4.83 -6.56 -8.17
N LEU A 21 5.29 -5.33 -8.40
CA LEU A 21 4.41 -4.18 -8.64
C LEU A 21 3.71 -4.29 -10.01
N ALA A 22 4.41 -4.75 -11.04
CA ALA A 22 3.82 -4.94 -12.37
C ALA A 22 2.75 -6.05 -12.35
N ASP A 23 3.05 -7.19 -11.73
CA ASP A 23 2.13 -8.33 -11.72
C ASP A 23 0.88 -8.04 -10.87
N ASN A 24 1.06 -7.56 -9.63
CA ASN A 24 -0.02 -7.38 -8.66
C ASN A 24 -0.76 -6.05 -8.78
N LEU A 25 -0.09 -4.98 -9.24
CA LEU A 25 -0.67 -3.63 -9.29
C LEU A 25 -0.76 -3.07 -10.70
N GLY A 26 -0.14 -3.69 -11.70
CA GLY A 26 -0.03 -3.10 -13.03
C GLY A 26 0.85 -1.85 -13.06
N VAL A 27 1.75 -1.69 -12.08
CA VAL A 27 2.58 -0.50 -11.91
C VAL A 27 4.00 -0.75 -12.41
N GLU A 28 4.50 0.14 -13.28
CA GLU A 28 5.90 0.21 -13.68
C GLU A 28 6.56 1.42 -13.00
N LEU A 29 7.69 1.20 -12.35
CA LEU A 29 8.51 2.26 -11.77
C LEU A 29 9.63 2.61 -12.76
N ASP A 30 9.65 3.86 -13.24
CA ASP A 30 10.76 4.40 -14.03
C ASP A 30 11.62 5.25 -13.11
N ALA A 31 12.73 4.69 -12.62
CA ALA A 31 13.57 5.32 -11.60
C ALA A 31 15.06 5.05 -11.82
N ASP A 32 15.89 6.03 -11.45
CA ASP A 32 17.35 5.94 -11.57
C ASP A 32 18.00 5.23 -10.37
N SER A 33 17.32 5.23 -9.22
CA SER A 33 17.88 4.75 -7.95
C SER A 33 16.85 4.15 -7.00
N PHE A 34 17.29 3.08 -6.33
CA PHE A 34 16.53 2.40 -5.28
C PHE A 34 17.40 2.23 -4.05
N GLU A 35 16.95 2.72 -2.90
CA GLU A 35 17.69 2.69 -1.65
C GLU A 35 16.85 2.16 -0.49
N LYS A 36 17.29 1.07 0.11
CA LYS A 36 16.65 0.49 1.29
C LYS A 36 17.00 1.31 2.53
N VAL A 37 15.99 1.62 3.34
CA VAL A 37 16.09 2.35 4.60
C VAL A 37 15.67 1.44 5.74
N GLU A 38 16.55 1.32 6.74
CA GLU A 38 16.23 0.70 8.02
C GLU A 38 16.09 1.78 9.08
N PHE A 39 15.11 1.64 9.97
CA PHE A 39 14.87 2.58 11.07
C PHE A 39 15.43 2.06 12.40
N GLU A 40 15.68 2.97 13.35
CA GLU A 40 16.19 2.58 14.69
C GLU A 40 15.12 1.94 15.58
N ASP A 41 13.91 2.49 15.57
CA ASP A 41 12.81 2.14 16.49
C ASP A 41 11.53 1.74 15.74
N SER A 42 11.65 1.15 14.56
CA SER A 42 10.51 0.73 13.77
C SER A 42 10.85 -0.50 12.91
N ASP A 43 9.86 -1.37 12.75
CA ASP A 43 9.93 -2.56 11.90
C ASP A 43 9.53 -2.26 10.44
N TRP A 44 9.24 -1.00 10.10
CA TRP A 44 9.02 -0.61 8.72
C TRP A 44 10.27 -0.87 7.89
N ASP A 45 10.07 -1.57 6.77
CA ASP A 45 11.10 -1.80 5.76
C ASP A 45 10.69 -1.05 4.49
N VAL A 46 11.46 0.00 4.16
CA VAL A 46 11.08 1.01 3.16
C VAL A 46 12.17 1.16 2.13
N VAL A 47 11.76 1.33 0.87
CA VAL A 47 12.66 1.62 -0.24
C VAL A 47 12.34 3.02 -0.78
N LEU A 48 13.38 3.85 -0.81
CA LEU A 48 13.37 5.12 -1.50
C LEU A 48 13.57 4.87 -2.99
N VAL A 49 12.69 5.41 -3.81
CA VAL A 49 12.76 5.39 -5.27
C VAL A 49 13.02 6.83 -5.69
N ASP A 50 14.21 7.11 -6.23
CA ASP A 50 14.70 8.46 -6.52
C ASP A 50 14.61 9.46 -5.35
N GLY A 51 14.76 8.91 -4.13
CA GLY A 51 14.76 9.67 -2.88
C GLY A 51 13.41 9.75 -2.18
N ASP A 52 12.32 9.34 -2.82
CA ASP A 52 10.97 9.34 -2.25
C ASP A 52 10.59 7.96 -1.67
N PRO A 53 9.94 7.87 -0.49
CA PRO A 53 9.57 6.60 0.13
C PRO A 53 8.34 5.97 -0.55
N LEU A 54 8.55 5.33 -1.70
CA LEU A 54 7.45 4.86 -2.55
C LEU A 54 7.12 3.38 -2.35
N VAL A 55 8.03 2.58 -1.81
CA VAL A 55 7.86 1.13 -1.65
C VAL A 55 8.09 0.75 -0.19
N LEU A 56 7.28 -0.18 0.32
CA LEU A 56 7.47 -0.86 1.59
C LEU A 56 7.48 -2.37 1.41
N TYR A 57 8.06 -3.09 2.36
CA TYR A 57 7.89 -4.53 2.49
C TYR A 57 6.92 -4.85 3.62
N VAL A 58 6.00 -5.77 3.36
CA VAL A 58 5.11 -6.37 4.34
C VAL A 58 5.29 -7.89 4.26
N ASP A 59 5.68 -8.54 5.34
CA ASP A 59 5.96 -9.99 5.36
C ASP A 59 6.90 -10.45 4.21
N ASP A 60 7.97 -9.68 3.96
CA ASP A 60 8.93 -9.88 2.86
C ASP A 60 8.36 -9.68 1.43
N GLU A 61 7.12 -9.19 1.29
CA GLU A 61 6.47 -8.87 0.01
C GLU A 61 6.55 -7.35 -0.28
N PRO A 62 7.16 -6.91 -1.39
CA PRO A 62 7.21 -5.49 -1.74
C PRO A 62 5.85 -4.98 -2.25
N PHE A 63 5.47 -3.79 -1.81
CA PHE A 63 4.25 -3.10 -2.22
C PHE A 63 4.46 -1.58 -2.24
N LEU A 64 3.51 -0.81 -2.78
CA LEU A 64 3.58 0.64 -2.73
C LEU A 64 3.19 1.18 -1.35
N THR A 65 3.87 2.23 -0.90
CA THR A 65 3.37 3.09 0.19
C THR A 65 2.14 3.86 -0.25
N VAL A 66 1.48 4.57 0.66
CA VAL A 66 0.39 5.46 0.27
C VAL A 66 0.90 6.57 -0.66
N GLN A 67 2.11 7.11 -0.42
CA GLN A 67 2.75 8.05 -1.33
C GLN A 67 3.06 7.38 -2.69
N GLY A 68 3.59 6.15 -2.67
CA GLY A 68 3.84 5.34 -3.85
C GLY A 68 2.59 5.15 -4.70
N ALA A 69 1.48 4.71 -4.09
CA ALA A 69 0.21 4.50 -4.77
C ALA A 69 -0.40 5.79 -5.32
N ASN A 70 -0.17 6.94 -4.68
CA ASN A 70 -0.61 8.23 -5.22
C ASN A 70 0.29 8.76 -6.35
N ALA A 71 1.57 8.40 -6.38
CA ALA A 71 2.51 8.77 -7.44
C ALA A 71 2.40 7.85 -8.67
N TYR A 72 2.18 6.56 -8.41
CA TYR A 72 2.01 5.49 -9.39
C TYR A 72 0.72 4.70 -9.08
N PRO A 73 -0.46 5.21 -9.49
CA PRO A 73 -1.75 4.60 -9.21
C PRO A 73 -1.83 3.12 -9.61
N PRO A 74 -2.12 2.21 -8.67
CA PRO A 74 -2.45 0.83 -8.97
C PRO A 74 -3.65 0.70 -9.91
N GLU A 75 -3.54 -0.21 -10.88
CA GLU A 75 -4.61 -0.62 -11.80
C GLU A 75 -5.30 -1.93 -11.39
N LYS A 76 -4.72 -2.63 -10.39
CA LYS A 76 -5.19 -3.90 -9.85
C LYS A 76 -5.05 -3.92 -8.34
N HIS A 77 -5.70 -4.89 -7.70
CA HIS A 77 -5.73 -5.08 -6.25
C HIS A 77 -6.19 -3.81 -5.52
N VAL A 78 -7.15 -3.10 -6.11
CA VAL A 78 -7.75 -1.89 -5.55
C VAL A 78 -9.06 -2.22 -4.85
N VAL A 79 -9.23 -1.62 -3.67
CA VAL A 79 -10.48 -1.61 -2.91
C VAL A 79 -10.94 -0.16 -2.80
N THR A 80 -12.10 0.16 -3.36
CA THR A 80 -12.66 1.51 -3.33
C THR A 80 -13.68 1.64 -2.21
N VAL A 81 -13.52 2.68 -1.39
CA VAL A 81 -14.39 2.99 -0.26
C VAL A 81 -15.23 4.25 -0.48
N ASP A 82 -16.39 4.29 0.19
CA ASP A 82 -17.29 5.43 0.17
C ASP A 82 -16.78 6.61 1.03
N ALA A 83 -17.42 7.77 0.85
CA ALA A 83 -17.11 8.99 1.61
C ALA A 83 -17.25 8.85 3.15
N GLY A 84 -18.10 7.95 3.63
CA GLY A 84 -18.32 7.70 5.05
C GLY A 84 -17.19 6.89 5.70
N ALA A 85 -16.49 6.08 4.92
CA ALA A 85 -15.34 5.30 5.36
C ALA A 85 -14.03 6.10 5.41
N ILE A 86 -13.90 7.17 4.60
CA ILE A 86 -12.65 7.94 4.40
C ILE A 86 -11.96 8.30 5.72
N SER A 87 -12.68 8.87 6.68
CA SER A 87 -12.06 9.31 7.95
C SER A 87 -11.52 8.12 8.74
N PHE A 88 -12.27 7.01 8.78
CA PHE A 88 -11.86 5.82 9.54
C PHE A 88 -10.63 5.16 8.92
N VAL A 89 -10.62 5.02 7.59
CA VAL A 89 -9.46 4.46 6.86
C VAL A 89 -8.24 5.36 7.03
N SER A 90 -8.42 6.67 6.92
CA SER A 90 -7.36 7.66 7.16
C SER A 90 -6.85 7.64 8.60
N ASP A 91 -7.66 7.25 9.57
CA ASP A 91 -7.27 7.10 10.97
C ASP A 91 -6.67 5.71 11.29
N GLY A 92 -6.44 4.87 10.26
CA GLY A 92 -5.81 3.57 10.38
C GLY A 92 -6.75 2.43 10.78
N ALA A 93 -8.06 2.64 10.74
CA ALA A 93 -9.03 1.59 11.04
C ALA A 93 -9.06 0.52 9.94
N ASP A 94 -9.33 -0.72 10.35
CA ASP A 94 -9.66 -1.81 9.44
C ASP A 94 -10.87 -1.47 8.56
N VAL A 95 -10.86 -1.93 7.31
CA VAL A 95 -11.97 -1.68 6.37
C VAL A 95 -13.07 -2.71 6.57
N MET A 96 -14.28 -2.19 6.79
CA MET A 96 -15.49 -2.96 6.98
C MET A 96 -16.29 -2.99 5.69
N ARG A 97 -16.98 -4.11 5.39
CA ARG A 97 -17.80 -4.28 4.18
C ARG A 97 -18.73 -3.11 3.86
N PRO A 98 -19.45 -2.51 4.84
CA PRO A 98 -20.39 -1.43 4.54
C PRO A 98 -19.76 -0.20 3.92
N GLY A 99 -18.45 0.01 4.10
CA GLY A 99 -17.73 1.14 3.54
C GLY A 99 -17.11 0.87 2.17
N ILE A 100 -17.19 -0.36 1.65
CA ILE A 100 -16.61 -0.72 0.34
C ILE A 100 -17.70 -0.64 -0.72
N VAL A 101 -17.43 0.13 -1.78
CA VAL A 101 -18.32 0.27 -2.93
C VAL A 101 -17.90 -0.62 -4.10
N GLU A 102 -16.61 -0.93 -4.20
CA GLU A 102 -16.03 -1.74 -5.27
C GLU A 102 -14.72 -2.37 -4.81
N ALA A 103 -14.40 -3.56 -5.30
CA ALA A 103 -13.12 -4.22 -5.12
C ALA A 103 -12.80 -5.06 -6.36
N ASP A 104 -11.52 -5.13 -6.73
CA ASP A 104 -11.10 -5.93 -7.88
C ASP A 104 -11.33 -7.42 -7.64
N ALA A 105 -11.91 -8.11 -8.63
CA ALA A 105 -12.35 -9.49 -8.48
C ALA A 105 -11.19 -10.52 -8.45
N ASP A 106 -9.98 -10.13 -8.84
CA ASP A 106 -8.78 -10.96 -8.80
C ASP A 106 -8.09 -10.99 -7.42
N ILE A 107 -8.50 -10.10 -6.50
CA ILE A 107 -8.02 -10.10 -5.11
C ILE A 107 -8.40 -11.43 -4.43
N SER A 108 -7.41 -12.08 -3.84
CA SER A 108 -7.55 -13.25 -2.97
C SER A 108 -7.38 -12.86 -1.49
N SER A 109 -7.85 -13.74 -0.59
CA SER A 109 -7.53 -13.60 0.82
C SER A 109 -6.02 -13.61 1.03
N ASP A 110 -5.54 -12.78 1.95
CA ASP A 110 -4.14 -12.53 2.24
C ASP A 110 -3.34 -11.77 1.17
N ASP A 111 -3.97 -11.24 0.11
CA ASP A 111 -3.27 -10.32 -0.80
C ASP A 111 -3.07 -8.93 -0.16
N LEU A 112 -2.02 -8.21 -0.58
CA LEU A 112 -1.93 -6.77 -0.32
C LEU A 112 -2.90 -6.04 -1.26
N VAL A 113 -3.55 -5.01 -0.74
CA VAL A 113 -4.49 -4.17 -1.48
C VAL A 113 -4.24 -2.70 -1.22
N ALA A 114 -4.49 -1.88 -2.25
CA ALA A 114 -4.49 -0.42 -2.14
C ALA A 114 -5.92 0.09 -1.95
N ILE A 115 -6.14 0.92 -0.92
CA ILE A 115 -7.46 1.41 -0.55
C ILE A 115 -7.64 2.83 -1.11
N ASN A 116 -8.55 2.96 -2.07
CA ASN A 116 -8.87 4.19 -2.78
C ASN A 116 -10.21 4.80 -2.31
N GLU A 117 -10.38 6.12 -2.40
CA GLU A 117 -11.70 6.75 -2.24
C GLU A 117 -12.41 7.06 -3.57
N GLU A 118 -13.74 6.90 -3.58
CA GLU A 118 -14.57 7.01 -4.79
C GLU A 118 -14.66 8.44 -5.39
N GLY A 119 -14.33 9.49 -4.63
CA GLY A 119 -14.60 10.87 -5.01
C GLY A 119 -13.54 11.49 -5.93
N HIS A 120 -12.27 11.33 -5.59
CA HIS A 120 -11.14 11.94 -6.30
C HIS A 120 -10.07 10.92 -6.75
N GLY A 121 -10.26 9.63 -6.44
CA GLY A 121 -9.30 8.59 -6.78
C GLY A 121 -8.01 8.68 -5.95
N LYS A 122 -8.09 9.14 -4.69
CA LYS A 122 -6.94 9.18 -3.78
C LYS A 122 -6.78 7.89 -2.99
N PHE A 123 -5.56 7.35 -3.00
CA PHE A 123 -5.20 6.24 -2.13
C PHE A 123 -5.00 6.75 -0.71
N LEU A 124 -5.67 6.11 0.23
CA LEU A 124 -5.71 6.50 1.64
C LEU A 124 -4.91 5.56 2.52
N ALA A 125 -4.86 4.28 2.14
CA ALA A 125 -4.23 3.24 2.93
C ALA A 125 -3.81 2.05 2.07
N ILE A 126 -2.96 1.22 2.65
CA ILE A 126 -2.55 -0.11 2.20
C ILE A 126 -3.02 -1.09 3.27
N GLY A 127 -3.54 -2.24 2.85
CA GLY A 127 -4.03 -3.24 3.77
C GLY A 127 -3.86 -4.66 3.26
N ARG A 128 -4.24 -5.63 4.10
CA ARG A 128 -4.26 -7.06 3.76
C ARG A 128 -5.69 -7.55 3.68
N ALA A 129 -6.05 -8.10 2.52
CA ALA A 129 -7.36 -8.69 2.28
C ALA A 129 -7.62 -9.87 3.25
N LYS A 130 -8.84 -9.97 3.78
CA LYS A 130 -9.30 -11.08 4.64
C LYS A 130 -10.34 -11.98 3.97
N THR A 131 -10.71 -11.65 2.74
CA THR A 131 -11.59 -12.44 1.86
C THR A 131 -11.25 -12.09 0.41
N ALA A 132 -11.80 -12.83 -0.55
CA ALA A 132 -11.65 -12.53 -1.97
C ALA A 132 -12.40 -11.25 -2.36
N GLY A 133 -11.94 -10.55 -3.40
CA GLY A 133 -12.49 -9.27 -3.84
C GLY A 133 -13.97 -9.33 -4.21
N ASP A 134 -14.40 -10.42 -4.84
CA ASP A 134 -15.80 -10.67 -5.21
C ASP A 134 -16.75 -10.89 -3.99
N ASP A 135 -16.18 -11.04 -2.79
CA ASP A 135 -16.88 -11.14 -1.51
C ASP A 135 -16.58 -9.94 -0.58
N MET A 136 -15.93 -8.86 -1.04
CA MET A 136 -15.65 -7.72 -0.15
C MET A 136 -16.86 -6.81 0.07
N VAL A 137 -17.72 -6.65 -0.93
CA VAL A 137 -18.92 -5.80 -0.84
C VAL A 137 -20.00 -6.50 -0.01
N GLY A 138 -20.62 -5.80 0.95
CA GLY A 138 -21.72 -6.35 1.74
C GLY A 138 -22.08 -5.53 2.98
N ASP A 139 -22.99 -6.07 3.79
CA ASP A 139 -23.63 -5.30 4.88
C ASP A 139 -22.90 -5.36 6.23
N SER A 140 -21.96 -6.29 6.44
CA SER A 140 -21.25 -6.40 7.72
C SER A 140 -19.96 -7.23 7.64
N GLY A 141 -19.04 -6.97 8.57
CA GLY A 141 -17.79 -7.73 8.74
C GLY A 141 -16.54 -6.95 8.35
N LYS A 142 -15.41 -7.28 8.98
CA LYS A 142 -14.08 -6.81 8.59
C LYS A 142 -13.61 -7.60 7.38
N VAL A 143 -13.08 -6.91 6.36
CA VAL A 143 -12.60 -7.56 5.13
C VAL A 143 -11.23 -7.10 4.66
N VAL A 144 -10.72 -5.97 5.17
CA VAL A 144 -9.31 -5.58 4.98
C VAL A 144 -8.74 -5.18 6.34
N GLU A 145 -7.55 -5.67 6.65
CA GLU A 145 -6.77 -5.23 7.82
C GLU A 145 -5.83 -4.10 7.41
N SER A 146 -5.84 -3.02 8.17
CA SER A 146 -5.02 -1.84 7.90
C SER A 146 -3.55 -2.10 8.20
N ILE A 147 -2.66 -1.67 7.32
CA ILE A 147 -1.20 -1.78 7.49
C ILE A 147 -0.58 -0.38 7.55
N HIS A 148 -0.77 0.39 6.48
CA HIS A 148 -0.17 1.71 6.30
C HIS A 148 -1.24 2.69 5.84
N HIS A 149 -1.32 3.90 6.39
CA HIS A 149 -2.35 4.87 6.05
C HIS A 149 -1.84 6.30 6.05
N VAL A 150 -2.61 7.20 5.44
CA VAL A 150 -2.35 8.64 5.54
C VAL A 150 -2.28 9.06 7.02
N GLY A 151 -1.23 9.76 7.41
CA GLY A 151 -1.06 10.28 8.77
C GLY A 151 -0.48 9.30 9.79
N ASP A 152 -0.07 8.09 9.38
CA ASP A 152 0.83 7.28 10.22
C ASP A 152 2.28 7.79 10.18
N ASP A 153 3.12 7.24 11.06
CA ASP A 153 4.52 7.63 11.19
C ASP A 153 5.32 7.48 9.88
N LEU A 154 4.97 6.50 9.04
CA LEU A 154 5.62 6.26 7.75
C LEU A 154 5.14 7.27 6.70
N PHE A 155 3.86 7.63 6.70
CA PHE A 155 3.34 8.65 5.81
C PHE A 155 3.96 10.03 6.11
N GLU A 156 4.15 10.35 7.38
CA GLU A 156 4.79 11.60 7.82
C GLU A 156 6.32 11.59 7.68
N PHE A 157 6.93 10.42 7.43
CA PHE A 157 8.37 10.32 7.24
C PHE A 157 8.82 11.12 6.01
N THR A 158 9.83 11.96 6.21
CA THR A 158 10.51 12.72 5.16
C THR A 158 12.00 12.47 5.28
N VAL A 159 12.65 12.29 4.13
CA VAL A 159 14.10 12.00 4.00
C VAL A 159 14.95 13.26 4.14
#